data_AF-A0A5C5FMT3-F1
#
_entry.id   AF-A0A5C5FMT3-F1
#
_cell.length_a   1.000
_cell.length_b   1.000
_cell.length_c   1.000
_cell.angle_alpha   90.00
_cell.angle_beta   90.00
_cell.angle_gamma   90.00
#
_symmetry.space_group_name_H-M   'P 1'
#
loop_
_entity.id
_entity.type
_entity.pdbx_description
1 polymer ?
#
loop_
_entity_poly.entity_id
_entity_poly.type
_entity_poly.pdbx_seq_one_letter_code
_entity_poly.pdbx_strand_id
1 'polypeptide(L)'
;MFGKTPAHAQQGANYVYKIVPHSSVNPRCVVAPRHPTLSTPASALCQRGNRSCISRNCRSSSLGRHALTPSDPAPSYTFPVPIPASHTFVLSELDAKDGFLHMSTASQLAGTLNRFFEDDPKVVLLKMDYARLSGFKIVKWEPSGSGEVFPHLYAQLEGENVEDHMDLEKKPGETSWDEALERARRAGWLKD
;
A
#
# COMPACT_ATOMS: atom_id res chain seq x y z
N MET A 1 9.69 -19.15 -38.82
CA MET A 1 10.00 -18.35 -37.63
C MET A 1 8.73 -18.26 -36.80
N PHE A 2 8.62 -19.01 -35.70
CA PHE A 2 7.45 -18.93 -34.83
C PHE A 2 7.54 -17.61 -34.05
N GLY A 3 6.73 -16.64 -34.43
CA GLY A 3 6.56 -15.41 -33.66
C GLY A 3 6.02 -15.78 -32.29
N LYS A 4 6.77 -15.43 -31.24
CA LYS A 4 6.29 -15.54 -29.86
C LYS A 4 4.99 -14.75 -29.77
N THR A 5 3.90 -15.39 -29.36
CA THR A 5 2.65 -14.72 -28.99
C THR A 5 2.96 -13.62 -27.97
N PRO A 6 2.26 -12.47 -27.97
CA PRO A 6 2.54 -11.35 -27.06
C PRO A 6 2.64 -11.77 -25.57
N ALA A 7 1.84 -12.78 -25.19
CA ALA A 7 1.84 -13.38 -23.85
C ALA A 7 3.21 -13.95 -23.43
N HIS A 8 4.02 -14.48 -24.36
CA HIS A 8 5.33 -15.05 -24.04
C HIS A 8 6.45 -14.00 -23.93
N ALA A 9 6.26 -12.80 -24.49
CA ALA A 9 7.24 -11.72 -24.39
C ALA A 9 7.16 -10.99 -23.04
N GLN A 10 5.96 -10.90 -22.44
CA GLN A 10 5.74 -10.25 -21.15
C GLN A 10 6.15 -11.11 -19.93
N GLN A 11 6.30 -12.43 -20.11
CA GLN A 11 6.76 -13.38 -19.08
C GLN A 11 8.26 -13.27 -18.74
N GLY A 12 9.00 -12.35 -19.37
CA GLY A 12 10.42 -12.10 -19.10
C GLY A 12 10.70 -11.07 -18.00
N ALA A 13 9.67 -10.53 -17.35
CA ALA A 13 9.85 -9.53 -16.30
C ALA A 13 10.53 -10.16 -15.07
N ASN A 14 11.61 -9.53 -14.61
CA ASN A 14 12.28 -9.95 -13.37
C ASN A 14 11.45 -9.61 -12.13
N TYR A 15 10.66 -8.53 -12.23
CA TYR A 15 9.87 -7.99 -11.13
C TYR A 15 8.42 -7.76 -11.53
N VAL A 16 7.52 -8.04 -10.59
CA VAL A 16 6.13 -7.64 -10.64
C VAL A 16 5.83 -6.70 -9.47
N TYR A 17 4.81 -5.87 -9.63
CA TYR A 17 4.50 -4.78 -8.72
C TYR A 17 3.03 -4.81 -8.32
N LYS A 18 2.77 -4.54 -7.04
CA LYS A 18 1.41 -4.32 -6.51
C LYS A 18 1.30 -2.88 -6.05
N ILE A 19 0.29 -2.19 -6.55
CA ILE A 19 -0.07 -0.84 -6.09
C ILE A 19 -0.98 -0.99 -4.87
N VAL A 20 -0.62 -0.27 -3.80
CA VAL A 20 -1.40 -0.16 -2.56
C VAL A 20 -1.69 1.32 -2.33
N PRO A 21 -2.95 1.73 -2.11
CA PRO A 21 -3.25 3.12 -1.79
C PRO A 21 -2.59 3.51 -0.47
N HIS A 22 -1.99 4.70 -0.43
CA HIS A 22 -1.54 5.28 0.84
C HIS A 22 -2.78 5.58 1.67
N SER A 23 -2.79 5.28 2.98
CA SER A 23 -4.02 5.30 3.77
C SER A 23 -4.59 6.72 3.94
N SER A 24 -5.40 7.16 2.98
CA SER A 24 -6.38 8.24 3.16
C SER A 24 -7.76 7.67 3.54
N VAL A 25 -7.90 6.33 3.49
CA VAL A 25 -9.10 5.63 3.94
C VAL A 25 -9.06 5.51 5.46
N ASN A 26 -9.97 6.23 6.11
CA ASN A 26 -10.26 6.13 7.54
C ASN A 26 -10.38 4.63 7.93
N PRO A 27 -9.60 4.11 8.89
CA PRO A 27 -9.61 2.69 9.27
C PRO A 27 -10.96 2.19 9.83
N ARG A 28 -11.97 3.07 9.92
CA ARG A 28 -13.37 2.73 10.21
C ARG A 28 -14.11 2.02 9.07
N CYS A 29 -13.55 1.98 7.86
CA CYS A 29 -14.12 1.26 6.72
C CYS A 29 -13.37 -0.04 6.41
N VAL A 30 -12.98 -0.80 7.43
CA VAL A 30 -12.89 -2.25 7.29
C VAL A 30 -14.13 -2.78 7.99
N VAL A 31 -15.12 -3.20 7.20
CA VAL A 31 -16.33 -3.83 7.75
C VAL A 31 -15.88 -5.13 8.38
N ALA A 32 -15.66 -5.12 9.69
CA ALA A 32 -15.49 -6.35 10.46
C ALA A 32 -16.69 -7.27 10.16
N PRO A 33 -16.49 -8.58 10.02
CA PRO A 33 -17.61 -9.51 9.86
C PRO A 33 -18.59 -9.27 11.02
N ARG A 34 -19.84 -8.94 10.67
CA ARG A 34 -20.92 -8.74 11.64
C ARG A 34 -21.11 -10.03 12.42
N HIS A 35 -20.51 -10.13 13.60
CA HIS A 35 -20.96 -11.07 14.61
C HIS A 35 -22.39 -10.68 15.01
N PRO A 36 -23.35 -11.63 15.06
CA PRO A 36 -24.68 -11.35 15.58
C PRO A 36 -24.55 -11.08 17.09
N THR A 37 -24.76 -9.83 17.50
CA THR A 37 -24.82 -9.44 18.91
C THR A 37 -26.17 -9.83 19.49
N LEU A 38 -26.16 -10.77 20.44
CA LEU A 38 -27.25 -10.94 21.39
C LEU A 38 -27.13 -9.88 22.49
N SER A 39 -28.27 -9.22 22.69
CA SER A 39 -28.60 -8.14 23.60
C SER A 39 -28.44 -8.44 25.08
N THR A 40 -27.87 -7.52 25.88
CA THR A 40 -28.47 -7.04 27.16
C THR A 40 -27.76 -5.76 27.68
N PRO A 41 -28.47 -4.78 28.30
CA PRO A 41 -27.87 -3.58 28.86
C PRO A 41 -27.74 -3.65 30.40
N ALA A 42 -26.73 -3.01 30.99
CA ALA A 42 -26.81 -2.53 32.38
C ALA A 42 -25.72 -1.49 32.73
N SER A 43 -26.22 -0.29 33.07
CA SER A 43 -25.80 0.59 34.17
C SER A 43 -24.42 1.25 34.15
N ALA A 44 -24.46 2.53 33.77
CA ALA A 44 -23.53 3.55 34.22
C ALA A 44 -23.68 3.81 35.74
N LEU A 45 -22.55 3.85 36.45
CA LEU A 45 -22.47 4.46 37.78
C LEU A 45 -21.35 5.50 37.75
N CYS A 46 -21.77 6.77 37.68
CA CYS A 46 -20.92 7.93 37.88
C CYS A 46 -20.80 8.16 39.39
N GLN A 47 -19.57 8.19 39.94
CA GLN A 47 -19.33 8.74 41.27
C GLN A 47 -18.24 9.82 41.22
N ARG A 48 -18.66 10.99 41.71
CA ARG A 48 -17.88 12.19 41.98
C ARG A 48 -16.91 11.94 43.13
N GLY A 49 -15.68 12.45 43.01
CA GLY A 49 -14.71 12.48 44.10
C GLY A 49 -13.75 13.65 43.93
N ASN A 50 -14.04 14.74 44.65
CA ASN A 50 -13.37 16.03 44.65
C ASN A 50 -12.13 16.01 45.57
N ARG A 51 -10.99 16.60 45.16
CA ARG A 51 -10.21 17.61 45.92
C ARG A 51 -8.80 17.87 45.36
N SER A 52 -8.62 19.14 44.98
CA SER A 52 -7.43 20.00 45.03
C SER A 52 -6.15 19.50 45.72
N CYS A 53 -5.01 19.62 45.02
CA CYS A 53 -3.74 20.02 45.62
C CYS A 53 -3.10 21.14 44.77
N ILE A 54 -2.86 22.28 45.43
CA ILE A 54 -2.29 23.52 44.90
C ILE A 54 -0.78 23.53 45.17
N SER A 55 -0.03 24.04 44.18
CA SER A 55 1.26 24.74 44.27
C SER A 55 2.54 23.95 44.62
N ARG A 56 3.52 24.03 43.70
CA ARG A 56 4.75 24.82 43.93
C ARG A 56 5.55 25.05 42.63
N ASN A 57 6.05 26.28 42.53
CA ASN A 57 7.00 26.85 41.57
C ASN A 57 8.07 25.88 41.03
N CYS A 58 8.23 25.86 39.70
CA CYS A 58 9.55 25.73 39.08
C CYS A 58 9.79 26.93 38.17
N ARG A 59 10.79 27.72 38.55
CA ARG A 59 11.22 28.97 37.91
C ARG A 59 12.12 28.63 36.71
N SER A 60 11.91 29.38 35.63
CA SER A 60 12.75 29.59 34.44
C SER A 60 14.09 28.83 34.33
N SER A 61 14.27 28.13 33.21
CA SER A 61 15.56 28.06 32.53
C SER A 61 15.30 28.16 31.03
N SER A 62 15.62 29.33 30.49
CA SER A 62 15.69 29.65 29.07
C SER A 62 16.80 28.83 28.42
N LEU A 63 16.43 27.70 27.82
CA LEU A 63 17.20 27.11 26.72
C LEU A 63 16.32 27.21 25.49
N GLY A 64 16.86 27.85 24.46
CA GLY A 64 16.17 28.15 23.22
C GLY A 64 15.48 26.91 22.67
N ARG A 65 14.14 26.91 22.71
CA ARG A 65 13.33 26.06 21.87
C ARG A 65 13.60 26.51 20.44
N HIS A 66 14.55 25.83 19.79
CA HIS A 66 14.51 25.70 18.36
C HIS A 66 13.09 25.23 18.05
N ALA A 67 12.35 26.02 17.28
CA ALA A 67 11.06 25.62 16.79
C ALA A 67 11.24 24.24 16.16
N LEU A 68 10.58 23.23 16.73
CA LEU A 68 10.37 21.97 16.04
C LEU A 68 9.65 22.39 14.76
N THR A 69 10.35 22.31 13.64
CA THR A 69 9.71 22.31 12.33
C THR A 69 8.54 21.32 12.40
N PRO A 70 7.39 21.58 11.75
CA PRO A 70 6.39 20.54 11.60
C PRO A 70 7.08 19.38 10.88
N SER A 71 7.49 18.37 11.65
CA SER A 71 7.97 17.11 11.13
C SER A 71 6.79 16.56 10.35
N ASP A 72 6.95 16.41 9.04
CA ASP A 72 5.95 15.71 8.23
C ASP A 72 5.53 14.45 8.99
N PRO A 73 4.22 14.23 9.21
CA PRO A 73 3.79 13.02 9.89
C PRO A 73 4.35 11.83 9.13
N ALA A 74 4.95 10.89 9.85
CA ALA A 74 5.46 9.66 9.25
C ALA A 74 4.36 9.06 8.35
N PRO A 75 4.72 8.56 7.15
CA PRO A 75 3.74 8.02 6.22
C PRO A 75 2.88 6.96 6.92
N SER A 76 1.56 7.15 6.84
CA SER A 76 0.60 6.16 7.35
C SER A 76 0.42 5.10 6.27
N TYR A 77 1.07 3.95 6.49
CA TYR A 77 0.90 2.76 5.69
C TYR A 77 -0.28 1.93 6.18
N THR A 78 -0.94 1.21 5.28
CA THR A 78 -1.93 0.19 5.63
C THR A 78 -1.27 -1.06 6.26
N PHE A 79 0.05 -1.12 6.30
CA PHE A 79 0.86 -2.23 6.79
C PHE A 79 2.02 -1.74 7.69
N PRO A 80 2.54 -2.58 8.60
CA PRO A 80 3.68 -2.23 9.45
C PRO A 80 4.97 -2.07 8.64
N VAL A 81 5.80 -1.09 9.02
CA VAL A 81 7.16 -0.89 8.47
C VAL A 81 8.18 -0.97 9.61
N PRO A 82 9.23 -1.83 9.53
CA PRO A 82 9.52 -2.75 8.43
C PRO A 82 8.45 -3.84 8.28
N ILE A 83 8.25 -4.34 7.07
CA ILE A 83 7.23 -5.36 6.74
C ILE A 83 7.66 -6.71 7.35
N PRO A 84 6.95 -7.24 8.37
CA PRO A 84 7.23 -8.56 8.92
C PRO A 84 6.99 -9.64 7.88
N ALA A 85 7.83 -10.69 7.86
CA ALA A 85 7.66 -11.81 6.94
C ALA A 85 6.26 -12.45 7.01
N SER A 86 5.70 -12.54 8.22
CA SER A 86 4.36 -13.09 8.48
C SER A 86 3.21 -12.10 8.25
N HIS A 87 3.49 -10.87 7.83
CA HIS A 87 2.43 -9.90 7.58
C HIS A 87 1.63 -10.30 6.34
N THR A 88 0.32 -10.29 6.47
CA THR A 88 -0.59 -10.59 5.38
C THR A 88 -1.18 -9.30 4.84
N PHE A 89 -1.03 -9.08 3.53
CA PHE A 89 -1.67 -7.97 2.85
C PHE A 89 -3.16 -8.25 2.63
N VAL A 90 -3.98 -7.25 2.89
CA VAL A 90 -5.42 -7.30 2.62
C VAL A 90 -5.66 -7.05 1.14
N LEU A 91 -6.52 -7.88 0.53
CA LEU A 91 -6.97 -7.69 -0.85
C LEU A 91 -7.71 -6.36 -1.00
N SER A 92 -7.52 -5.66 -2.11
CA SER A 92 -8.44 -4.56 -2.44
C SER A 92 -9.85 -5.11 -2.70
N GLU A 93 -10.86 -4.26 -2.66
CA GLU A 93 -12.24 -4.67 -2.98
C GLU A 93 -12.33 -5.30 -4.38
N LEU A 94 -11.54 -4.79 -5.34
CA LEU A 94 -11.45 -5.34 -6.69
C LEU A 94 -10.79 -6.72 -6.70
N ASP A 95 -9.64 -6.88 -6.04
CA ASP A 95 -8.96 -8.18 -5.94
C ASP A 95 -9.83 -9.24 -5.25
N ALA A 96 -10.55 -8.85 -4.20
CA ALA A 96 -11.46 -9.74 -3.48
C ALA A 96 -12.66 -10.16 -4.34
N LYS A 97 -13.18 -9.24 -5.16
CA LYS A 97 -14.29 -9.50 -6.08
C LYS A 97 -13.87 -10.45 -7.21
N ASP A 98 -12.67 -10.26 -7.76
CA ASP A 98 -12.19 -11.03 -8.91
C ASP A 98 -11.52 -12.35 -8.49
N GLY A 99 -11.14 -12.48 -7.20
CA GLY A 99 -10.61 -13.70 -6.61
C GLY A 99 -9.11 -13.93 -6.81
N PHE A 100 -8.39 -12.90 -7.23
CA PHE A 100 -6.94 -12.90 -7.40
C PHE A 100 -6.36 -11.49 -7.18
N LEU A 101 -5.06 -11.42 -6.90
CA LEU A 101 -4.33 -10.16 -6.75
C LEU A 101 -3.86 -9.67 -8.12
N HIS A 102 -4.34 -8.48 -8.52
CA HIS A 102 -3.83 -7.79 -9.71
C HIS A 102 -2.44 -7.26 -9.45
N MET A 103 -1.49 -7.67 -10.29
CA MET A 103 -0.13 -7.13 -10.32
C MET A 103 0.16 -6.56 -11.71
N SER A 104 1.20 -5.75 -11.80
CA SER A 104 1.65 -5.11 -13.05
C SER A 104 3.15 -5.32 -13.23
N THR A 105 3.62 -5.36 -14.47
CA THR A 105 5.04 -5.15 -14.78
C THR A 105 5.39 -3.66 -14.70
N ALA A 106 6.68 -3.32 -14.73
CA ALA A 106 7.12 -1.93 -14.71
C ALA A 106 6.57 -1.11 -15.90
N SER A 107 6.46 -1.70 -17.09
CA SER A 107 5.87 -1.05 -18.27
C SER A 107 4.36 -0.85 -18.18
N GLN A 108 3.66 -1.67 -17.39
CA GLN A 108 2.21 -1.61 -17.20
C GLN A 108 1.79 -0.61 -16.12
N LEU A 109 2.69 -0.27 -15.19
CA LEU A 109 2.37 0.58 -14.03
C LEU A 109 1.75 1.92 -14.43
N ALA A 110 2.25 2.59 -15.48
CA ALA A 110 1.72 3.88 -15.92
C ALA A 110 0.24 3.78 -16.29
N GLY A 111 -0.13 2.79 -17.10
CA GLY A 111 -1.52 2.57 -17.50
C GLY A 111 -2.43 2.18 -16.32
N THR A 112 -1.95 1.32 -15.42
CA THR A 112 -2.72 0.93 -14.24
C THR A 112 -2.91 2.10 -13.26
N LEU A 113 -1.85 2.86 -12.97
CA LEU A 113 -1.91 3.99 -12.05
C LEU A 113 -2.81 5.11 -12.59
N ASN A 114 -2.66 5.50 -13.85
CA ASN A 114 -3.47 6.54 -14.46
C ASN A 114 -4.94 6.12 -14.65
N ARG A 115 -5.28 4.83 -14.61
CA ARG A 115 -6.66 4.35 -14.74
C ARG A 115 -7.39 4.21 -13.41
N PHE A 116 -6.69 3.75 -12.37
CA PHE A 116 -7.32 3.36 -11.09
C PHE A 116 -6.97 4.27 -9.93
N PHE A 117 -5.88 5.04 -10.04
CA PHE A 117 -5.31 5.85 -8.96
C PHE A 117 -5.04 7.29 -9.43
N GLU A 118 -5.75 7.78 -10.46
CA GLU A 118 -5.56 9.12 -11.02
C GLU A 118 -5.79 10.21 -9.97
N ASP A 119 -6.79 10.04 -9.10
CA ASP A 119 -7.14 11.02 -8.07
C ASP A 119 -6.27 10.92 -6.81
N ASP A 120 -5.52 9.82 -6.64
CA ASP A 120 -4.65 9.62 -5.48
C ASP A 120 -3.39 10.49 -5.61
N PRO A 121 -3.02 11.30 -4.60
CA PRO A 121 -1.78 12.07 -4.65
C PRO A 121 -0.54 11.20 -4.39
N LYS A 122 -0.73 10.09 -3.67
CA LYS A 122 0.32 9.21 -3.19
C LYS A 122 -0.15 7.76 -3.15
N VAL A 123 0.70 6.85 -3.62
CA VAL A 123 0.50 5.40 -3.55
C VAL A 123 1.78 4.74 -3.06
N VAL A 124 1.67 3.47 -2.69
CA VAL A 124 2.80 2.63 -2.36
C VAL A 124 2.94 1.54 -3.41
N LEU A 125 4.14 1.36 -3.94
CA LEU A 125 4.47 0.23 -4.79
C LEU A 125 5.16 -0.84 -3.95
N LEU A 126 4.60 -2.05 -3.95
CA LEU A 126 5.28 -3.25 -3.46
C LEU A 126 5.97 -3.92 -4.64
N LYS A 127 7.24 -4.28 -4.48
CA LYS A 127 8.07 -4.93 -5.49
C LYS A 127 8.32 -6.37 -5.09
N MET A 128 8.09 -7.30 -6.01
CA MET A 128 8.31 -8.73 -5.81
C MET A 128 9.16 -9.30 -6.94
N ASP A 129 10.19 -10.08 -6.60
CA ASP A 129 10.92 -10.90 -7.57
C ASP A 129 9.99 -11.98 -8.14
N TYR A 130 9.81 -11.96 -9.45
CA TYR A 130 8.85 -12.83 -10.12
C TYR A 130 9.30 -14.30 -10.11
N ALA A 131 10.59 -14.58 -10.32
CA ALA A 131 11.10 -15.95 -10.36
C ALA A 131 10.94 -16.65 -9.00
N ARG A 132 11.20 -15.91 -7.92
CA ARG A 132 11.00 -16.36 -6.54
C ARG A 132 9.52 -16.53 -6.23
N LEU A 133 8.68 -15.54 -6.55
CA LEU A 133 7.24 -15.59 -6.28
C LEU A 133 6.58 -16.76 -7.02
N SER A 134 6.87 -16.92 -8.31
CA SER A 134 6.29 -17.96 -9.16
C SER A 134 6.80 -19.38 -8.83
N GLY A 135 7.96 -19.49 -8.17
CA GLY A 135 8.48 -20.78 -7.68
C GLY A 135 7.69 -21.38 -6.51
N PHE A 136 6.98 -20.57 -5.73
CA PHE A 136 6.23 -21.02 -4.55
C PHE A 136 4.73 -20.72 -4.61
N LYS A 137 4.29 -19.82 -5.50
CA LYS A 137 2.90 -19.39 -5.63
C LYS A 137 2.41 -19.44 -7.06
N ILE A 138 1.09 -19.56 -7.22
CA ILE A 138 0.45 -19.61 -8.54
C ILE A 138 0.30 -18.18 -9.07
N VAL A 139 1.12 -17.83 -10.07
CA VAL A 139 0.97 -16.61 -10.85
C VAL A 139 0.54 -16.98 -12.27
N LYS A 140 -0.57 -16.41 -12.75
CA LYS A 140 -1.04 -16.60 -14.12
C LYS A 140 -0.92 -15.30 -14.89
N TRP A 141 -0.60 -15.40 -16.18
CA TRP A 141 -0.53 -14.27 -17.09
C TRP A 141 -1.78 -14.31 -17.96
N GLU A 142 -2.70 -13.38 -17.73
CA GLU A 142 -4.03 -13.41 -18.35
C GLU A 142 -4.31 -12.09 -19.09
N PRO A 143 -4.99 -12.13 -20.25
CA PRO A 143 -5.30 -10.94 -21.01
C PRO A 143 -6.30 -10.07 -20.24
N SER A 144 -6.04 -8.76 -20.23
CA SER A 144 -7.03 -7.78 -19.78
C SER A 144 -7.86 -7.25 -20.96
N GLY A 145 -8.90 -6.48 -20.66
CA GLY A 145 -9.73 -5.83 -21.69
C GLY A 145 -8.98 -4.84 -22.59
N SER A 146 -7.74 -4.46 -22.26
CA SER A 146 -6.89 -3.61 -23.13
C SER A 146 -6.09 -4.40 -24.18
N GLY A 147 -6.11 -5.73 -24.15
CA GLY A 147 -5.30 -6.59 -25.03
C GLY A 147 -3.89 -6.88 -24.53
N GLU A 148 -3.45 -6.23 -23.44
CA GLU A 148 -2.22 -6.58 -22.73
C GLU A 148 -2.44 -7.73 -21.74
N VAL A 149 -1.37 -8.48 -21.41
CA VAL A 149 -1.41 -9.62 -20.48
C VAL A 149 -0.83 -9.21 -19.14
N PHE A 150 -1.62 -9.34 -18.07
CA PHE A 150 -1.24 -8.95 -16.72
C PHE A 150 -0.94 -10.17 -15.85
N PRO A 151 0.01 -10.07 -14.91
CA PRO A 151 0.25 -11.11 -13.91
C PRO A 151 -0.79 -11.04 -12.79
N HIS A 152 -1.47 -12.15 -12.54
CA HIS A 152 -2.44 -12.34 -11.48
C HIS A 152 -1.95 -13.38 -10.49
N LEU A 153 -1.87 -13.01 -9.21
CA LEU A 153 -1.46 -13.91 -8.13
C LEU A 153 -2.70 -14.58 -7.51
N TYR A 154 -2.77 -15.90 -7.62
CA TYR A 154 -3.83 -16.75 -7.06
C TYR A 154 -3.42 -17.30 -5.70
N ALA A 155 -2.97 -16.42 -4.83
CA ALA A 155 -2.55 -16.75 -3.48
C ALA A 155 -2.61 -15.50 -2.62
N GLN A 156 -2.52 -15.68 -1.31
CA GLN A 156 -2.31 -14.58 -0.39
C GLN A 156 -0.92 -13.97 -0.61
N LEU A 157 -0.80 -12.65 -0.48
CA LEU A 157 0.49 -11.96 -0.46
C LEU A 157 0.93 -11.79 0.99
N GLU A 158 2.09 -12.34 1.35
CA GLU A 158 2.72 -12.09 2.65
C GLU A 158 3.98 -11.24 2.50
N GLY A 159 4.42 -10.66 3.62
CA GLY A 159 5.63 -9.84 3.70
C GLY A 159 6.88 -10.57 3.23
N GLU A 160 6.96 -11.89 3.42
CA GLU A 160 8.09 -12.67 2.90
C GLU A 160 8.20 -12.65 1.37
N ASN A 161 7.12 -12.34 0.65
CA ASN A 161 7.10 -12.27 -0.80
C ASN A 161 7.54 -10.89 -1.33
N VAL A 162 7.46 -9.86 -0.49
CA VAL A 162 7.82 -8.47 -0.85
C VAL A 162 9.34 -8.30 -0.70
N GLU A 163 10.01 -7.95 -1.79
CA GLU A 163 11.43 -7.63 -1.78
C GLU A 163 11.67 -6.21 -1.25
N ASP A 164 10.86 -5.26 -1.70
CA ASP A 164 10.98 -3.86 -1.31
C ASP A 164 9.65 -3.12 -1.49
N HIS A 165 9.54 -1.93 -0.90
CA HIS A 165 8.42 -1.02 -1.08
C HIS A 165 8.90 0.42 -1.29
N MET A 166 8.13 1.20 -2.05
CA MET A 166 8.45 2.60 -2.29
C MET A 166 7.18 3.45 -2.30
N ASP A 167 7.27 4.58 -1.61
CA ASP A 167 6.31 5.67 -1.71
C ASP A 167 6.44 6.37 -3.06
N LEU A 168 5.36 6.39 -3.82
CA LEU A 168 5.26 7.10 -5.08
C LEU A 168 4.30 8.28 -4.91
N GLU A 169 4.78 9.49 -5.17
CA GLU A 169 4.02 10.73 -4.99
C GLU A 169 4.07 11.60 -6.25
N LYS A 170 2.90 12.15 -6.60
CA LYS A 170 2.78 13.19 -7.62
C LYS A 170 3.20 14.54 -7.05
N LYS A 171 4.08 15.24 -7.76
CA LYS A 171 4.46 16.61 -7.38
C LYS A 171 3.35 17.60 -7.75
N PRO A 172 3.31 18.78 -7.12
CA PRO A 172 2.39 19.85 -7.51
C PRO A 172 2.49 20.15 -9.01
N GLY A 173 1.35 20.09 -9.71
CA GLY A 173 1.24 20.31 -11.15
C GLY A 173 1.31 19.05 -12.02
N GLU A 174 1.60 17.88 -11.45
CA GLU A 174 1.55 16.61 -12.18
C GLU A 174 0.12 16.08 -12.23
N THR A 175 -0.40 15.86 -13.45
CA THR A 175 -1.75 15.31 -13.68
C THR A 175 -1.73 13.80 -13.95
N SER A 176 -0.57 13.22 -14.26
CA SER A 176 -0.38 11.78 -14.47
C SER A 176 0.74 11.23 -13.59
N TRP A 177 0.83 9.92 -13.51
CA TRP A 177 1.87 9.20 -12.77
C TRP A 177 3.20 9.05 -13.52
N ASP A 178 3.28 9.49 -14.77
CA ASP A 178 4.42 9.22 -15.65
C ASP A 178 5.72 9.83 -15.09
N GLU A 179 5.66 11.10 -14.67
CA GLU A 179 6.81 11.79 -14.07
C GLU A 179 7.26 11.17 -12.75
N ALA A 180 6.31 10.64 -11.96
CA ALA A 180 6.62 9.95 -10.72
C ALA A 180 7.32 8.60 -10.97
N LEU A 181 6.82 7.82 -11.93
CA LEU A 181 7.44 6.56 -12.33
C LEU A 181 8.82 6.77 -12.94
N GLU A 182 9.00 7.80 -13.76
CA GLU A 182 10.31 8.12 -14.33
C GLU A 182 11.33 8.55 -13.26
N ARG A 183 10.89 9.22 -12.18
CA ARG A 183 11.76 9.42 -11.01
C ARG A 183 12.18 8.10 -10.37
N ALA A 184 11.24 7.18 -10.17
CA ALA A 184 11.54 5.86 -9.61
C ALA A 184 12.49 5.04 -10.48
N ARG A 185 12.34 5.14 -11.81
CA ARG A 185 13.21 4.49 -12.80
C ARG A 185 14.62 5.09 -12.79
N ARG A 186 14.74 6.42 -12.79
CA ARG A 186 16.05 7.11 -12.69
C ARG A 186 16.77 6.82 -11.37
N ALA A 187 16.02 6.61 -10.29
CA ALA A 187 16.57 6.18 -9.01
C ALA A 187 17.03 4.70 -9.01
N GLY A 188 16.77 3.94 -10.08
CA GLY A 188 17.12 2.53 -10.20
C GLY A 188 16.23 1.58 -9.39
N TRP A 189 15.15 2.10 -8.77
CA TRP A 189 14.24 1.29 -7.98
C TRP A 189 13.28 0.50 -8.87
N LEU A 190 12.70 1.17 -9.87
CA LEU A 190 11.82 0.54 -10.85
C LEU A 190 12.67 -0.14 -11.95
N LYS A 191 12.47 -1.45 -12.12
CA LYS A 191 13.22 -2.30 -13.04
C LYS A 191 12.27 -2.99 -14.02
N ASP A 192 12.65 -3.01 -15.29
CA ASP A 192 11.96 -3.71 -16.38
C ASP A 192 12.35 -5.20 -16.47
#